data_AF-A0A182Y5G9-F1
#
_entry.id   AF-A0A182Y5G9-F1
#
_cell.length_a   1.000
_cell.length_b   1.000
_cell.length_c   1.000
_cell.angle_alpha   90.00
_cell.angle_beta   90.00
_cell.angle_gamma   90.00
#
_symmetry.space_group_name_H-M   'P 1'
#
loop_
_entity.id
_entity.type
_entity.pdbx_description
1 polymer ?
#
loop_
_entity_poly.entity_id
_entity_poly.type
_entity_poly.pdbx_seq_one_letter_code
_entity_poly.pdbx_strand_id
1 'polypeptide(L)'
;MTSCVVSNKFVNTFDGKTYDYELGNCWHVVLHTVKPDYYFYAQDSHFMNSDYEYNWKNGFGEDEQITILARHGDNNQLFLKAVLGQYKQNDYNIDIIPQGHELPTVYINGKPQQIHEKYAVEMYTNDDGGDQPLIRVYALPGNELEISFRDDDIKIVFDGYRARFFADQSYFNNFVGLCGTNNGEGEDDFITPDQCVMRKPEYFAASYALAGMNCSGPAQAYFTEYHQKAQEHCVKPQYYFGNVISEQEAGRQRYNYYYKDFDLSDSSSSESSSSSSSSESDESNDSNSSSSEEQKPNREHFFEKQQYTEKECAMQHRVQYIEQGDKICFTNRALPTCSSGCKAFEKIQKYVDVHCRDASDSAAQLFKQQIRKGVNPDMSNKSVTKTVKYYFPKKCVFAN
;
A
#
# COMPACT_ATOMS: atom_id res chain seq x y z
N MET A 1 4.38 -5.65 4.93
CA MET A 1 3.34 -5.72 3.88
C MET A 1 2.41 -6.85 4.26
N THR A 2 1.15 -6.56 4.55
CA THR A 2 0.09 -7.57 4.70
C THR A 2 -0.25 -8.12 3.31
N SER A 3 -0.88 -9.30 3.22
CA SER A 3 -1.32 -9.84 1.94
C SER A 3 -2.57 -10.71 2.04
N CYS A 4 -3.55 -10.41 1.20
CA CYS A 4 -4.72 -11.26 0.97
C CYS A 4 -4.44 -12.27 -0.16
N VAL A 5 -5.08 -13.44 -0.12
CA VAL A 5 -5.05 -14.44 -1.21
C VAL A 5 -6.46 -14.88 -1.57
N VAL A 6 -6.82 -14.84 -2.86
CA VAL A 6 -8.05 -15.41 -3.40
C VAL A 6 -7.71 -16.62 -4.28
N SER A 7 -8.44 -17.71 -4.10
CA SER A 7 -8.27 -18.96 -4.85
C SER A 7 -9.62 -19.56 -5.24
N ASN A 8 -9.59 -20.74 -5.88
CA ASN A 8 -10.79 -21.48 -6.27
C ASN A 8 -11.55 -22.15 -5.11
N LYS A 9 -11.00 -22.18 -3.90
CA LYS A 9 -11.60 -22.87 -2.74
C LYS A 9 -11.62 -22.06 -1.46
N PHE A 10 -10.61 -21.22 -1.24
CA PHE A 10 -10.47 -20.42 -0.03
C PHE A 10 -10.08 -18.98 -0.35
N VAL A 11 -10.41 -18.09 0.59
CA VAL A 11 -9.85 -16.74 0.67
C VAL A 11 -9.11 -16.61 2.00
N ASN A 12 -7.99 -15.91 1.97
CA ASN A 12 -7.21 -15.50 3.14
C ASN A 12 -7.15 -13.97 3.17
N THR A 13 -7.58 -13.37 4.28
CA THR A 13 -7.67 -11.91 4.48
C THR A 13 -6.29 -11.28 4.72
N PHE A 14 -6.19 -9.96 4.66
CA PHE A 14 -4.96 -9.24 4.99
C PHE A 14 -4.49 -9.50 6.44
N ASP A 15 -5.43 -9.70 7.36
CA ASP A 15 -5.18 -9.92 8.78
C ASP A 15 -5.07 -11.42 9.15
N GLY A 16 -4.97 -12.29 8.15
CA GLY A 16 -4.54 -13.68 8.29
C GLY A 16 -5.66 -14.72 8.49
N LYS A 17 -6.92 -14.29 8.62
CA LYS A 17 -8.09 -15.19 8.68
C LYS A 17 -8.20 -15.94 7.36
N THR A 18 -8.59 -17.22 7.41
CA THR A 18 -8.77 -18.06 6.21
C THR A 18 -10.13 -18.74 6.27
N TYR A 19 -10.84 -18.76 5.16
CA TYR A 19 -12.15 -19.42 5.04
C TYR A 19 -12.36 -20.04 3.66
N ASP A 20 -13.06 -21.17 3.63
CA ASP A 20 -13.46 -21.81 2.38
C ASP A 20 -14.66 -21.09 1.77
N TYR A 21 -14.57 -20.75 0.48
CA TYR A 21 -15.65 -20.14 -0.31
C TYR A 21 -15.43 -20.33 -1.82
N GLU A 22 -16.49 -20.70 -2.54
CA GLU A 22 -16.49 -20.85 -3.99
C GLU A 22 -17.25 -19.68 -4.66
N LEU A 23 -16.52 -18.75 -5.30
CA LEU A 23 -17.08 -17.55 -5.95
C LEU A 23 -18.14 -17.83 -7.04
N GLY A 24 -18.19 -19.06 -7.58
CA GLY A 24 -18.94 -19.34 -8.81
C GLY A 24 -18.55 -18.40 -9.96
N ASN A 25 -19.47 -18.14 -10.89
CA ASN A 25 -19.28 -17.16 -11.97
C ASN A 25 -19.80 -15.75 -11.66
N CYS A 26 -20.21 -15.51 -10.40
CA CYS A 26 -20.65 -14.22 -9.90
C CYS A 26 -19.45 -13.33 -9.59
N TRP A 27 -19.47 -12.07 -10.04
CA TRP A 27 -18.47 -11.08 -9.60
C TRP A 27 -18.65 -10.80 -8.10
N HIS A 28 -17.56 -10.84 -7.34
CA HIS A 28 -17.50 -10.47 -5.94
C HIS A 28 -16.49 -9.33 -5.73
N VAL A 29 -16.78 -8.42 -4.80
CA VAL A 29 -15.82 -7.40 -4.36
C VAL A 29 -14.75 -8.04 -3.48
N VAL A 30 -13.57 -8.26 -4.05
CA VAL A 30 -12.40 -8.78 -3.33
C VAL A 30 -11.85 -7.72 -2.38
N LEU A 31 -11.71 -6.50 -2.90
CA LEU A 31 -11.20 -5.34 -2.19
C LEU A 31 -11.83 -4.08 -2.77
N HIS A 32 -12.25 -3.18 -1.90
CA HIS A 32 -12.66 -1.82 -2.23
C HIS A 32 -12.08 -0.89 -1.17
N THR A 33 -11.41 0.18 -1.59
CA THR A 33 -10.97 1.24 -0.68
C THR A 33 -12.15 2.05 -0.20
N VAL A 34 -12.31 2.18 1.10
CA VAL A 34 -13.31 3.07 1.71
C VAL A 34 -12.64 4.30 2.32
N LYS A 35 -13.41 5.37 2.49
CA LYS A 35 -13.13 6.35 3.54
C LYS A 35 -13.81 5.87 4.83
N PRO A 36 -13.08 5.72 5.96
CA PRO A 36 -13.73 5.42 7.23
C PRO A 36 -14.56 6.64 7.68
N ASP A 37 -15.88 6.50 7.69
CA ASP A 37 -16.81 7.46 8.28
C ASP A 37 -16.64 7.45 9.81
N TYR A 38 -15.71 8.27 10.29
CA TYR A 38 -15.57 8.53 11.72
C TYR A 38 -16.83 9.24 12.24
N TYR A 39 -17.67 8.49 12.96
CA TYR A 39 -18.78 9.00 13.79
C TYR A 39 -18.36 10.05 14.83
N PHE A 40 -17.06 10.30 14.97
CA PHE A 40 -16.47 11.23 15.91
C PHE A 40 -15.98 12.48 15.16
N TYR A 41 -16.67 13.62 15.33
CA TYR A 41 -16.15 14.90 14.85
C TYR A 41 -14.96 15.29 15.75
N ALA A 42 -13.81 15.64 15.15
CA ALA A 42 -12.63 16.05 15.92
C ALA A 42 -12.92 17.19 16.92
N GLN A 43 -13.95 18.00 16.67
CA GLN A 43 -14.48 19.07 17.53
C GLN A 43 -14.89 18.59 18.94
N ASP A 44 -15.34 17.33 19.06
CA ASP A 44 -15.73 16.72 20.33
C ASP A 44 -14.53 16.10 21.09
N SER A 45 -13.32 16.12 20.49
CA SER A 45 -12.12 15.50 21.05
C SER A 45 -11.31 16.47 21.89
N HIS A 46 -10.80 15.99 23.03
CA HIS A 46 -9.70 16.65 23.74
C HIS A 46 -8.44 16.80 22.87
N PHE A 47 -8.32 16.01 21.81
CA PHE A 47 -7.21 15.97 20.86
C PHE A 47 -7.57 16.54 19.47
N MET A 48 -8.50 17.51 19.41
CA MET A 48 -9.05 18.07 18.15
C MET A 48 -8.02 18.29 17.03
N ASN A 49 -6.81 18.78 17.34
CA ASN A 49 -5.77 19.03 16.33
C ASN A 49 -5.19 17.75 15.70
N SER A 50 -4.87 16.70 16.48
CA SER A 50 -4.38 15.44 15.90
C SER A 50 -5.49 14.72 15.17
N ASP A 51 -6.70 14.75 15.71
CA ASP A 51 -7.83 13.97 15.19
C ASP A 51 -8.37 14.60 13.91
N TYR A 52 -8.30 15.93 13.80
CA TYR A 52 -8.50 16.66 12.55
C TYR A 52 -7.42 16.31 11.52
N GLU A 53 -6.14 16.32 11.89
CA GLU A 53 -5.04 15.98 10.97
C GLU A 53 -5.03 14.50 10.54
N TYR A 54 -5.60 13.61 11.36
CA TYR A 54 -5.78 12.18 11.08
C TYR A 54 -7.00 11.92 10.16
N ASN A 55 -8.15 12.54 10.46
CA ASN A 55 -9.37 12.42 9.63
C ASN A 55 -9.22 13.09 8.24
N TRP A 56 -8.31 14.08 8.11
CA TRP A 56 -7.88 14.63 6.82
C TRP A 56 -6.91 13.75 6.02
N LYS A 57 -6.36 12.68 6.61
CA LYS A 57 -5.39 11.78 5.97
C LYS A 57 -5.88 10.34 5.79
N ASN A 58 -6.87 9.90 6.57
CA ASN A 58 -7.46 8.57 6.42
C ASN A 58 -8.65 8.58 5.45
N GLY A 59 -8.61 7.65 4.50
CA GLY A 59 -9.65 7.45 3.49
C GLY A 59 -9.41 8.20 2.17
N PHE A 60 -10.10 7.72 1.14
CA PHE A 60 -9.87 8.11 -0.25
C PHE A 60 -11.08 8.88 -0.82
N GLY A 61 -10.83 9.94 -1.60
CA GLY A 61 -11.85 10.54 -2.46
C GLY A 61 -12.38 9.55 -3.50
N GLU A 62 -13.54 9.81 -4.11
CA GLU A 62 -14.11 8.95 -5.18
C GLU A 62 -13.10 8.77 -6.34
N ASP A 63 -12.39 9.84 -6.66
CA ASP A 63 -11.28 9.91 -7.62
C ASP A 63 -10.00 9.18 -7.17
N GLU A 64 -9.91 8.83 -5.89
CA GLU A 64 -8.79 8.10 -5.28
C GLU A 64 -9.18 6.67 -4.88
N GLN A 65 -10.38 6.20 -5.20
CA GLN A 65 -10.80 4.84 -4.88
C GLN A 65 -10.29 3.81 -5.91
N ILE A 66 -10.08 2.58 -5.44
CA ILE A 66 -9.84 1.39 -6.25
C ILE A 66 -10.77 0.26 -5.79
N THR A 67 -11.37 -0.43 -6.75
CA THR A 67 -12.22 -1.61 -6.54
C THR A 67 -11.66 -2.77 -7.35
N ILE A 68 -11.39 -3.89 -6.70
CA ILE A 68 -10.97 -5.13 -7.34
C ILE A 68 -12.08 -6.17 -7.17
N LEU A 69 -12.55 -6.70 -8.29
CA LEU A 69 -13.56 -7.74 -8.39
C LEU A 69 -12.91 -9.05 -8.85
N ALA A 70 -13.45 -10.18 -8.37
CA ALA A 70 -13.08 -11.51 -8.87
C ALA A 70 -14.30 -12.41 -9.12
N ARG A 71 -14.14 -13.40 -10.00
CA ARG A 71 -15.06 -14.53 -10.22
C ARG A 71 -14.31 -15.70 -10.83
N HIS A 72 -14.89 -16.90 -10.80
CA HIS A 72 -14.42 -17.99 -11.66
C HIS A 72 -15.08 -17.95 -13.03
N GLY A 73 -14.39 -18.50 -14.03
CA GLY A 73 -14.98 -18.96 -15.28
C GLY A 73 -14.85 -20.47 -15.41
N ASP A 74 -14.86 -20.95 -16.65
CA ASP A 74 -14.68 -22.37 -16.95
C ASP A 74 -13.34 -22.91 -16.43
N ASN A 75 -13.30 -24.21 -16.15
CA ASN A 75 -12.12 -24.91 -15.62
C ASN A 75 -11.54 -24.33 -14.31
N ASN A 76 -12.36 -23.62 -13.52
CA ASN A 76 -11.98 -22.92 -12.28
C ASN A 76 -10.88 -21.85 -12.46
N GLN A 77 -10.74 -21.29 -13.67
CA GLN A 77 -9.84 -20.16 -13.90
C GLN A 77 -10.42 -18.89 -13.26
N LEU A 78 -9.55 -18.07 -12.66
CA LEU A 78 -9.94 -16.88 -11.90
C LEU A 78 -9.88 -15.65 -12.82
N PHE A 79 -10.97 -14.90 -12.93
CA PHE A 79 -11.04 -13.66 -13.69
C PHE A 79 -11.01 -12.49 -12.70
N LEU A 80 -10.17 -11.49 -12.95
CA LEU A 80 -10.11 -10.27 -12.14
C LEU A 80 -10.53 -9.06 -12.97
N LYS A 81 -11.20 -8.10 -12.34
CA LYS A 81 -11.45 -6.76 -12.88
C LYS A 81 -11.07 -5.73 -11.83
N ALA A 82 -10.17 -4.82 -12.16
CA ALA A 82 -9.90 -3.64 -11.34
C ALA A 82 -10.54 -2.40 -11.96
N VAL A 83 -11.17 -1.58 -11.13
CA VAL A 83 -11.68 -0.25 -11.47
C VAL A 83 -10.96 0.75 -10.58
N LEU A 84 -10.31 1.74 -11.20
CA LEU A 84 -9.49 2.74 -10.53
C LEU A 84 -10.02 4.13 -10.86
N GLY A 85 -10.48 4.85 -9.84
CA GLY A 85 -11.03 6.20 -9.96
C GLY A 85 -10.01 7.20 -10.50
N GLN A 86 -10.50 8.30 -11.07
CA GLN A 86 -9.67 9.41 -11.52
C GLN A 86 -10.33 10.78 -11.32
N TYR A 87 -9.52 11.79 -10.98
CA TYR A 87 -10.03 13.14 -10.78
C TYR A 87 -10.52 13.76 -12.10
N LYS A 88 -11.84 14.00 -12.18
CA LYS A 88 -12.54 14.63 -13.32
C LYS A 88 -12.30 13.94 -14.67
N GLN A 89 -11.94 12.66 -14.65
CA GLN A 89 -11.65 11.82 -15.81
C GLN A 89 -12.41 10.49 -15.68
N ASN A 90 -12.58 9.75 -16.77
CA ASN A 90 -13.25 8.44 -16.72
C ASN A 90 -12.35 7.40 -16.05
N ASP A 91 -12.90 6.59 -15.14
CA ASP A 91 -12.18 5.54 -14.41
C ASP A 91 -11.43 4.57 -15.33
N TYR A 92 -10.24 4.15 -14.91
CA TYR A 92 -9.54 3.06 -15.58
C TYR A 92 -10.25 1.74 -15.27
N ASN A 93 -10.66 1.06 -16.33
CA ASN A 93 -11.23 -0.28 -16.30
C ASN A 93 -10.16 -1.27 -16.79
N ILE A 94 -9.64 -2.09 -15.87
CA ILE A 94 -8.64 -3.11 -16.14
C ILE A 94 -9.33 -4.48 -16.07
N ASP A 95 -9.31 -5.23 -17.17
CA ASP A 95 -9.76 -6.62 -17.24
C ASP A 95 -8.54 -7.54 -17.34
N ILE A 96 -8.41 -8.47 -16.38
CA ILE A 96 -7.33 -9.44 -16.32
C ILE A 96 -7.93 -10.82 -16.59
N ILE A 97 -7.58 -11.39 -17.75
CA ILE A 97 -8.18 -12.61 -18.28
C ILE A 97 -7.16 -13.75 -18.20
N PRO A 98 -7.48 -14.85 -17.50
CA PRO A 98 -6.59 -16.02 -17.39
C PRO A 98 -6.44 -16.74 -18.74
N GLN A 99 -5.30 -17.42 -18.94
CA GLN A 99 -5.06 -18.33 -20.07
C GLN A 99 -4.62 -19.72 -19.58
N GLY A 100 -5.23 -20.19 -18.49
CA GLY A 100 -4.82 -21.43 -17.82
C GLY A 100 -3.42 -21.31 -17.23
N HIS A 101 -2.45 -22.02 -17.81
CA HIS A 101 -1.03 -21.96 -17.42
C HIS A 101 -0.19 -21.07 -18.36
N GLU A 102 -0.81 -20.42 -19.34
CA GLU A 102 -0.18 -19.38 -20.16
C GLU A 102 -0.40 -17.99 -19.55
N LEU A 103 0.44 -17.02 -19.91
CA LEU A 103 0.48 -15.68 -19.32
C LEU A 103 -0.90 -14.98 -19.42
N PRO A 104 -1.49 -14.52 -18.30
CA PRO A 104 -2.75 -13.78 -18.32
C PRO A 104 -2.74 -12.54 -19.22
N THR A 105 -3.80 -12.35 -19.99
CA THR A 105 -3.97 -11.18 -20.87
C THR A 105 -4.61 -10.03 -20.11
N VAL A 106 -4.03 -8.84 -20.20
CA VAL A 106 -4.58 -7.61 -19.61
C VAL A 106 -5.13 -6.69 -20.70
N TYR A 107 -6.36 -6.22 -20.48
CA TYR A 107 -6.98 -5.14 -21.24
C TYR A 107 -7.14 -3.93 -20.31
N ILE A 108 -6.82 -2.73 -20.80
CA ILE A 108 -7.05 -1.47 -20.08
C ILE A 108 -7.89 -0.55 -20.97
N ASN A 109 -9.05 -0.14 -20.45
CA ASN A 109 -10.10 0.58 -21.18
C ASN A 109 -10.43 -0.11 -22.53
N GLY A 110 -10.57 -1.44 -22.49
CA GLY A 110 -10.85 -2.31 -23.64
C GLY A 110 -9.68 -2.54 -24.61
N LYS A 111 -8.51 -1.93 -24.38
CA LYS A 111 -7.33 -2.09 -25.25
C LYS A 111 -6.39 -3.18 -24.70
N PRO A 112 -6.06 -4.23 -25.48
CA PRO A 112 -5.12 -5.25 -25.03
C PRO A 112 -3.71 -4.67 -24.86
N GLN A 113 -3.00 -5.11 -23.82
CA GLN A 113 -1.62 -4.71 -23.53
C GLN A 113 -0.62 -5.81 -23.94
N GLN A 114 0.51 -5.42 -24.52
CA GLN A 114 1.60 -6.36 -24.86
C GLN A 114 2.57 -6.47 -23.69
N ILE A 115 2.28 -7.41 -22.80
CA ILE A 115 3.03 -7.70 -21.58
C ILE A 115 4.31 -8.46 -21.94
N HIS A 116 5.43 -8.16 -21.25
CA HIS A 116 6.70 -8.86 -21.42
C HIS A 116 7.42 -9.03 -20.06
N GLU A 117 8.35 -9.99 -20.02
CA GLU A 117 9.26 -10.22 -18.87
C GLU A 117 10.35 -9.13 -18.74
N LYS A 118 10.70 -8.48 -19.86
CA LYS A 118 11.90 -7.62 -19.96
C LYS A 118 11.64 -6.13 -19.78
N TYR A 119 10.38 -5.72 -19.79
CA TYR A 119 9.94 -4.35 -19.60
C TYR A 119 8.48 -4.34 -19.14
N ALA A 120 8.15 -3.40 -18.26
CA ALA A 120 6.77 -3.18 -17.86
C ALA A 120 6.01 -2.32 -18.87
N VAL A 121 4.71 -2.57 -18.97
CA VAL A 121 3.74 -1.64 -19.54
C VAL A 121 3.37 -0.65 -18.44
N GLU A 122 3.82 0.60 -18.55
CA GLU A 122 3.57 1.66 -17.57
C GLU A 122 2.58 2.70 -18.10
N MET A 123 1.55 2.97 -17.31
CA MET A 123 0.55 4.01 -17.54
C MET A 123 0.64 5.09 -16.46
N TYR A 124 0.44 6.33 -16.86
CA TYR A 124 0.59 7.53 -16.04
C TYR A 124 -0.70 8.35 -16.11
N THR A 125 -1.01 9.12 -15.05
CA THR A 125 -2.03 10.17 -15.10
C THR A 125 -1.62 11.28 -16.07
N ASN A 126 -2.58 12.13 -16.46
CA ASN A 126 -2.29 13.36 -17.20
C ASN A 126 -1.91 14.52 -16.24
N ASP A 127 -2.09 14.32 -14.94
CA ASP A 127 -2.11 15.37 -13.92
C ASP A 127 -0.75 15.53 -13.23
N ASP A 128 0.07 16.46 -13.75
CA ASP A 128 1.13 17.29 -13.12
C ASP A 128 2.18 16.72 -12.13
N GLY A 129 2.12 15.44 -11.73
CA GLY A 129 3.08 14.75 -10.85
C GLY A 129 3.78 13.53 -11.50
N GLY A 130 3.66 13.40 -12.82
CA GLY A 130 3.81 12.15 -13.59
C GLY A 130 5.21 11.55 -13.78
N ASP A 131 6.06 11.50 -12.74
CA ASP A 131 7.26 10.65 -12.71
C ASP A 131 6.93 9.19 -12.33
N GLN A 132 5.79 8.95 -11.67
CA GLN A 132 5.38 7.63 -11.13
C GLN A 132 4.21 7.03 -11.94
N PRO A 133 4.24 5.72 -12.26
CA PRO A 133 3.14 5.08 -12.97
C PRO A 133 1.94 4.84 -12.06
N LEU A 134 0.76 5.21 -12.58
CA LEU A 134 -0.53 4.89 -11.98
C LEU A 134 -0.83 3.38 -12.08
N ILE A 135 -0.36 2.73 -13.16
CA ILE A 135 -0.48 1.29 -13.38
C ILE A 135 0.83 0.78 -13.99
N ARG A 136 1.42 -0.28 -13.44
CA ARG A 136 2.59 -0.99 -13.98
C ARG A 136 2.23 -2.46 -14.17
N VAL A 137 2.51 -3.04 -15.34
CA VAL A 137 2.15 -4.44 -15.68
C VAL A 137 3.33 -5.15 -16.33
N TYR A 138 3.75 -6.30 -15.82
CA TYR A 138 4.82 -7.12 -16.41
C TYR A 138 4.65 -8.62 -16.14
N ALA A 139 5.36 -9.45 -16.92
CA ALA A 139 5.37 -10.89 -16.73
C ALA A 139 6.52 -11.30 -15.80
N LEU A 140 6.26 -12.28 -14.93
CA LEU A 140 7.28 -12.96 -14.14
C LEU A 140 7.74 -14.24 -14.87
N PRO A 141 8.94 -14.78 -14.59
CA PRO A 141 9.51 -15.94 -15.32
C PRO A 141 8.76 -17.29 -15.19
N GLY A 142 7.59 -17.32 -14.54
CA GLY A 142 6.76 -18.50 -14.34
C GLY A 142 5.39 -18.46 -15.05
N ASN A 143 5.22 -17.58 -16.06
CA ASN A 143 3.93 -17.18 -16.65
C ASN A 143 2.97 -16.45 -15.68
N GLU A 144 3.42 -16.13 -14.47
CA GLU A 144 2.67 -15.29 -13.52
C GLU A 144 2.68 -13.82 -14.00
N LEU A 145 1.57 -13.12 -13.78
CA LEU A 145 1.43 -11.70 -14.03
C LEU A 145 1.68 -10.92 -12.73
N GLU A 146 2.53 -9.89 -12.78
CA GLU A 146 2.53 -8.83 -11.77
C GLU A 146 1.87 -7.57 -12.35
N ILE A 147 0.89 -7.03 -11.62
CA ILE A 147 0.30 -5.72 -11.86
C ILE A 147 0.30 -4.93 -10.56
N SER A 148 0.78 -3.69 -10.61
CA SER A 148 0.68 -2.76 -9.49
C SER A 148 0.00 -1.45 -9.88
N PHE A 149 -0.57 -0.81 -8.87
CA PHE A 149 -1.27 0.46 -8.94
C PHE A 149 -0.55 1.47 -8.04
N ARG A 150 -0.49 2.74 -8.48
CA ARG A 150 0.13 3.87 -7.74
C ARG A 150 1.55 3.55 -7.22
N ASP A 151 2.46 3.25 -8.15
CA ASP A 151 3.88 2.96 -7.84
C ASP A 151 4.11 1.95 -6.70
N ASP A 152 3.41 0.81 -6.80
CA ASP A 152 3.50 -0.36 -5.91
C ASP A 152 2.76 -0.27 -4.56
N ASP A 153 1.99 0.81 -4.32
CA ASP A 153 1.00 0.96 -3.24
C ASP A 153 0.10 -0.27 -3.07
N ILE A 154 -0.46 -0.77 -4.18
CA ILE A 154 -1.24 -2.01 -4.25
C ILE A 154 -0.69 -2.86 -5.38
N LYS A 155 -0.36 -4.12 -5.09
CA LYS A 155 0.25 -5.07 -6.03
C LYS A 155 -0.54 -6.37 -6.07
N ILE A 156 -0.81 -6.89 -7.27
CA ILE A 156 -1.40 -8.22 -7.49
C ILE A 156 -0.35 -9.09 -8.20
N VAL A 157 -0.10 -10.28 -7.65
CA VAL A 157 0.60 -11.37 -8.34
C VAL A 157 -0.42 -12.45 -8.67
N PHE A 158 -0.49 -12.88 -9.92
CA PHE A 158 -1.61 -13.66 -10.46
C PHE A 158 -1.17 -14.77 -11.42
N ASP A 159 -1.60 -16.02 -11.16
CA ASP A 159 -1.15 -17.24 -11.88
C ASP A 159 -2.20 -17.87 -12.82
N GLY A 160 -3.31 -17.19 -13.07
CA GLY A 160 -4.46 -17.71 -13.83
C GLY A 160 -5.55 -18.40 -12.99
N TYR A 161 -5.23 -18.84 -11.77
CA TYR A 161 -6.11 -19.61 -10.87
C TYR A 161 -6.20 -19.04 -9.45
N ARG A 162 -5.19 -18.27 -9.03
CA ARG A 162 -5.02 -17.68 -7.70
C ARG A 162 -4.43 -16.29 -7.84
N ALA A 163 -4.89 -15.37 -7.01
CA ALA A 163 -4.38 -14.01 -6.94
C ALA A 163 -3.92 -13.71 -5.51
N ARG A 164 -2.71 -13.17 -5.35
CA ARG A 164 -2.24 -12.59 -4.09
C ARG A 164 -2.21 -11.07 -4.22
N PHE A 165 -2.88 -10.41 -3.30
CA PHE A 165 -2.98 -8.96 -3.20
C PHE A 165 -2.08 -8.50 -2.06
N PHE A 166 -1.24 -7.51 -2.32
CA PHE A 166 -0.41 -6.82 -1.34
C PHE A 166 -0.83 -5.35 -1.29
N ALA A 167 -0.73 -4.75 -0.12
CA ALA A 167 -0.96 -3.32 0.09
C ALA A 167 0.12 -2.70 0.97
N ASP A 168 0.43 -1.43 0.71
CA ASP A 168 1.22 -0.60 1.61
C ASP A 168 0.46 -0.28 2.92
N GLN A 169 1.21 0.06 3.97
CA GLN A 169 0.66 0.40 5.28
C GLN A 169 -0.25 1.64 5.26
N SER A 170 -0.15 2.52 4.26
CA SER A 170 -1.09 3.63 4.03
C SER A 170 -2.55 3.20 3.80
N TYR A 171 -2.79 1.94 3.42
CA TYR A 171 -4.14 1.38 3.22
C TYR A 171 -4.67 0.62 4.46
N PHE A 172 -3.98 0.71 5.60
CA PHE A 172 -4.42 0.12 6.87
C PHE A 172 -5.77 0.67 7.34
N ASN A 173 -6.70 -0.22 7.71
CA ASN A 173 -8.09 0.07 8.09
C ASN A 173 -8.89 0.86 7.03
N ASN A 174 -8.49 0.81 5.76
CA ASN A 174 -9.15 1.53 4.65
C ASN A 174 -9.71 0.57 3.58
N PHE A 175 -9.85 -0.74 3.84
CA PHE A 175 -10.42 -1.72 2.91
C PHE A 175 -11.74 -2.33 3.42
N VAL A 176 -12.56 -2.77 2.47
CA VAL A 176 -13.67 -3.73 2.67
C VAL A 176 -13.71 -4.72 1.50
N GLY A 177 -14.36 -5.88 1.68
CA GLY A 177 -14.49 -6.93 0.67
C GLY A 177 -14.03 -8.28 1.19
N LEU A 178 -13.95 -9.29 0.32
CA LEU A 178 -13.51 -10.65 0.68
C LEU A 178 -12.13 -10.70 1.38
N CYS A 179 -11.27 -9.72 1.11
CA CYS A 179 -9.95 -9.60 1.74
C CYS A 179 -9.96 -9.04 3.17
N GLY A 180 -11.11 -8.66 3.71
CA GLY A 180 -11.24 -8.16 5.08
C GLY A 180 -10.99 -6.66 5.24
N THR A 181 -10.67 -6.23 6.46
CA THR A 181 -10.55 -4.83 6.89
C THR A 181 -9.13 -4.26 6.82
N ASN A 182 -8.10 -5.12 6.87
CA ASN A 182 -6.68 -4.75 6.86
C ASN A 182 -6.31 -3.84 8.04
N ASN A 183 -6.83 -4.15 9.23
CA ASN A 183 -6.68 -3.35 10.46
C ASN A 183 -5.95 -4.08 11.59
N GLY A 184 -5.42 -5.28 11.33
CA GLY A 184 -4.73 -6.13 12.28
C GLY A 184 -5.63 -7.00 13.17
N GLU A 185 -6.95 -6.91 13.06
CA GLU A 185 -7.92 -7.63 13.90
C GLU A 185 -8.78 -8.60 13.08
N GLY A 186 -8.32 -9.86 13.02
CA GLY A 186 -9.02 -10.94 12.33
C GLY A 186 -10.41 -11.25 12.87
N GLU A 187 -10.86 -10.76 14.03
CA GLU A 187 -12.26 -10.95 14.45
C GLU A 187 -13.26 -10.12 13.62
N ASP A 188 -12.93 -8.89 13.19
CA ASP A 188 -13.86 -8.02 12.45
C ASP A 188 -13.84 -8.16 10.91
N ASP A 189 -12.83 -8.85 10.37
CA ASP A 189 -12.64 -9.24 8.95
C ASP A 189 -13.92 -9.64 8.18
N PHE A 190 -14.92 -10.22 8.86
CA PHE A 190 -16.18 -10.67 8.28
C PHE A 190 -17.32 -9.63 8.34
N ILE A 191 -16.97 -8.35 8.43
CA ILE A 191 -17.91 -7.23 8.33
C ILE A 191 -18.52 -7.13 6.92
N THR A 192 -19.83 -6.94 6.83
CA THR A 192 -20.56 -6.75 5.57
C THR A 192 -20.87 -5.28 5.31
N PRO A 193 -21.32 -4.89 4.09
CA PRO A 193 -21.73 -3.51 3.79
C PRO A 193 -22.81 -2.94 4.74
N ASP A 194 -23.61 -3.81 5.38
CA ASP A 194 -24.63 -3.45 6.39
C ASP A 194 -24.06 -3.18 7.80
N GLN A 195 -22.72 -3.09 7.93
CA GLN A 195 -21.97 -2.98 9.20
C GLN A 195 -22.30 -4.11 10.20
N CYS A 196 -22.41 -5.34 9.69
CA CYS A 196 -22.61 -6.55 10.48
C CYS A 196 -21.41 -7.48 10.33
N VAL A 197 -20.72 -7.83 11.42
CA VAL A 197 -19.72 -8.90 11.42
C VAL A 197 -20.47 -10.24 11.42
N MET A 198 -20.31 -11.02 10.35
CA MET A 198 -21.04 -12.28 10.17
C MET A 198 -20.29 -13.46 10.76
N ARG A 199 -21.00 -14.29 11.55
CA ARG A 199 -20.49 -15.56 12.08
C ARG A 199 -20.33 -16.67 11.02
N LYS A 200 -20.83 -16.46 9.80
CA LYS A 200 -20.78 -17.39 8.68
C LYS A 200 -19.97 -16.78 7.54
N PRO A 201 -18.82 -17.35 7.14
CA PRO A 201 -18.00 -16.80 6.06
C PRO A 201 -18.75 -16.79 4.71
N GLU A 202 -19.66 -17.73 4.49
CA GLU A 202 -20.45 -17.83 3.26
C GLU A 202 -21.46 -16.68 3.13
N TYR A 203 -21.99 -16.21 4.28
CA TYR A 203 -22.91 -15.06 4.34
C TYR A 203 -22.13 -13.75 4.17
N PHE A 204 -20.97 -13.63 4.82
CA PHE A 204 -20.04 -12.52 4.62
C PHE A 204 -19.66 -12.39 3.14
N ALA A 205 -19.13 -13.45 2.54
CA ALA A 205 -18.67 -13.42 1.16
C ALA A 205 -19.81 -13.16 0.17
N ALA A 206 -21.00 -13.75 0.40
CA ALA A 206 -22.16 -13.48 -0.43
C ALA A 206 -22.69 -12.03 -0.32
N SER A 207 -22.45 -11.31 0.78
CA SER A 207 -22.80 -9.88 0.89
C SER A 207 -22.02 -9.00 -0.09
N TYR A 208 -20.85 -9.46 -0.54
CA TYR A 208 -20.01 -8.80 -1.55
C TYR A 208 -20.26 -9.32 -2.98
N ALA A 209 -21.25 -10.19 -3.20
CA ALA A 209 -21.59 -10.74 -4.50
C ALA A 209 -22.51 -9.79 -5.30
N LEU A 210 -22.11 -9.46 -6.54
CA LEU A 210 -22.88 -8.63 -7.47
C LEU A 210 -23.97 -9.46 -8.17
N ALA A 211 -24.95 -9.92 -7.41
CA ALA A 211 -26.05 -10.73 -7.91
C ALA A 211 -26.99 -9.92 -8.83
N GLY A 212 -27.11 -10.37 -10.09
CA GLY A 212 -27.93 -9.73 -11.12
C GLY A 212 -27.36 -9.90 -12.52
N MET A 213 -26.04 -10.02 -12.66
CA MET A 213 -25.35 -10.22 -13.94
C MET A 213 -24.88 -11.67 -14.12
N ASN A 214 -25.72 -12.53 -14.72
CA ASN A 214 -25.39 -13.92 -15.10
C ASN A 214 -24.69 -14.74 -14.00
N CYS A 215 -25.13 -14.55 -12.74
CA CYS A 215 -24.58 -15.18 -11.54
C CYS A 215 -25.25 -16.54 -11.30
N SER A 216 -24.45 -17.56 -11.00
CA SER A 216 -24.86 -18.95 -10.75
C SER A 216 -23.81 -19.71 -9.91
N GLY A 217 -24.22 -20.84 -9.32
CA GLY A 217 -23.39 -21.62 -8.40
C GLY A 217 -23.67 -21.29 -6.92
N PRO A 218 -22.84 -21.80 -5.98
CA PRO A 218 -23.09 -21.69 -4.55
C PRO A 218 -23.32 -20.25 -4.06
N ALA A 219 -22.55 -19.30 -4.56
CA ALA A 219 -22.67 -17.88 -4.24
C ALA A 219 -24.10 -17.31 -4.42
N GLN A 220 -24.85 -17.76 -5.44
CA GLN A 220 -26.24 -17.30 -5.64
C GLN A 220 -27.19 -17.83 -4.55
N ALA A 221 -26.97 -19.07 -4.09
CA ALA A 221 -27.74 -19.64 -2.99
C ALA A 221 -27.44 -18.94 -1.66
N TYR A 222 -26.16 -18.69 -1.36
CA TYR A 222 -25.74 -17.93 -0.18
C TYR A 222 -26.21 -16.48 -0.22
N PHE A 223 -26.22 -15.81 -1.39
CA PHE A 223 -26.78 -14.46 -1.54
C PHE A 223 -28.29 -14.45 -1.20
N THR A 224 -29.03 -15.47 -1.66
CA THR A 224 -30.46 -15.61 -1.36
C THR A 224 -30.70 -15.87 0.13
N GLU A 225 -29.86 -16.71 0.78
CA GLU A 225 -29.99 -17.00 2.21
C GLU A 225 -29.53 -15.83 3.09
N TYR A 226 -28.51 -15.06 2.70
CA TYR A 226 -28.08 -13.82 3.34
C TYR A 226 -29.26 -12.86 3.50
N HIS A 227 -29.95 -12.56 2.41
CA HIS A 227 -31.10 -11.64 2.40
C HIS A 227 -32.31 -12.14 3.23
N GLN A 228 -32.31 -13.41 3.64
CA GLN A 228 -33.36 -13.97 4.50
C GLN A 228 -32.94 -14.13 5.97
N LYS A 229 -31.64 -14.38 6.25
CA LYS A 229 -31.15 -14.83 7.57
C LYS A 229 -29.95 -14.06 8.12
N ALA A 230 -29.42 -13.07 7.42
CA ALA A 230 -28.29 -12.26 7.88
C ALA A 230 -28.48 -11.69 9.30
N GLN A 231 -29.69 -11.27 9.64
CA GLN A 231 -30.01 -10.71 10.96
C GLN A 231 -29.84 -11.73 12.11
N GLU A 232 -29.98 -13.03 11.86
CA GLU A 232 -29.77 -14.10 12.86
C GLU A 232 -28.27 -14.35 13.15
N HIS A 233 -27.40 -13.94 12.23
CA HIS A 233 -25.95 -14.21 12.26
C HIS A 233 -25.07 -12.94 12.36
N CYS A 234 -25.69 -11.76 12.30
CA CYS A 234 -25.05 -10.46 12.47
C CYS A 234 -24.62 -10.22 13.92
N VAL A 235 -23.34 -9.95 14.14
CA VAL A 235 -22.82 -9.29 15.33
C VAL A 235 -22.53 -7.84 14.95
N LYS A 236 -23.18 -6.86 15.62
CA LYS A 236 -22.83 -5.45 15.43
C LYS A 236 -21.69 -5.09 16.39
N PRO A 237 -20.55 -4.54 15.89
CA PRO A 237 -19.47 -4.11 16.76
C PRO A 237 -19.92 -2.96 17.68
N GLN A 238 -19.42 -2.94 18.91
CA GLN A 238 -19.63 -1.84 19.85
C GLN A 238 -18.27 -1.29 20.27
N TYR A 239 -17.97 -0.07 19.81
CA TYR A 239 -16.69 0.59 20.06
C TYR A 239 -16.71 1.30 21.42
N TYR A 240 -15.91 0.81 22.36
CA TYR A 240 -15.72 1.44 23.67
C TYR A 240 -14.41 2.23 23.67
N PHE A 241 -14.51 3.54 23.45
CA PHE A 241 -13.35 4.43 23.48
C PHE A 241 -12.85 4.63 24.91
N GLY A 242 -11.64 4.15 25.20
CA GLY A 242 -10.92 4.40 26.45
C GLY A 242 -10.03 5.64 26.35
N ASN A 243 -9.88 6.37 27.45
CA ASN A 243 -8.97 7.52 27.53
C ASN A 243 -7.50 7.05 27.52
N VAL A 244 -6.92 6.91 26.33
CA VAL A 244 -5.49 6.64 26.15
C VAL A 244 -4.72 7.94 26.34
N ILE A 245 -4.18 8.16 27.54
CA ILE A 245 -3.21 9.24 27.77
C ILE A 245 -1.93 8.86 27.02
N SER A 246 -1.48 9.72 26.09
CA SER A 246 -0.26 9.45 25.34
C SER A 246 0.97 9.44 26.28
N GLU A 247 2.01 8.65 26.00
CA GLU A 247 3.20 8.59 26.89
C GLU A 247 3.87 9.96 27.09
N GLN A 248 3.78 10.84 26.09
CA GLN A 248 4.23 12.23 26.12
C GLN A 248 3.45 13.13 27.10
N GLU A 249 2.23 12.73 27.43
CA GLU A 249 1.23 13.49 28.19
C GLU A 249 0.99 12.89 29.58
N ALA A 250 1.28 11.59 29.74
CA ALA A 250 1.44 10.91 31.01
C ALA A 250 2.68 11.38 31.80
N GLY A 251 3.43 12.37 31.28
CA GLY A 251 4.65 12.91 31.89
C GLY A 251 5.82 11.91 31.93
N ARG A 252 5.66 10.73 31.31
CA ARG A 252 6.67 9.68 31.28
C ARG A 252 7.78 10.11 30.32
N GLN A 253 9.02 10.07 30.78
CA GLN A 253 10.15 10.36 29.89
C GLN A 253 10.15 9.32 28.77
N ARG A 254 10.11 9.79 27.52
CA ARG A 254 10.52 8.95 26.38
C ARG A 254 11.88 8.36 26.75
N TYR A 255 12.04 7.04 26.58
CA TYR A 255 13.35 6.42 26.67
C TYR A 255 14.23 7.00 25.57
N ASN A 256 14.99 8.04 25.91
CA ASN A 256 16.01 8.60 25.06
C ASN A 256 17.09 7.52 24.89
N TYR A 257 16.99 6.78 23.79
CA TYR A 257 18.10 6.03 23.23
C TYR A 257 19.13 7.05 22.74
N TYR A 258 19.85 7.64 23.70
CA TYR A 258 21.12 8.29 23.46
C TYR A 258 22.04 7.22 22.88
N TYR A 259 22.20 7.24 21.56
CA TYR A 259 23.41 6.73 20.95
C TYR A 259 24.55 7.54 21.56
N LYS A 260 25.22 6.94 22.54
CA LYS A 260 26.50 7.41 23.04
C LYS A 260 27.52 6.84 22.06
N ASP A 261 28.25 7.71 21.38
CA ASP A 261 29.16 7.31 20.31
C ASP A 261 30.12 6.22 20.80
N PHE A 262 30.18 5.11 20.04
CA PHE A 262 31.02 3.98 20.37
C PHE A 262 32.36 4.17 19.66
N ASP A 263 33.29 4.88 20.32
CA ASP A 263 34.63 5.17 19.80
C ASP A 263 35.37 3.89 19.42
N LEU A 264 35.45 3.61 18.11
CA LEU A 264 36.38 2.64 17.54
C LEU A 264 37.77 3.29 17.45
N SER A 265 38.49 3.23 18.57
CA SER A 265 39.93 3.49 18.64
C SER A 265 40.68 2.21 19.04
N ASP A 266 41.89 2.04 18.50
CA ASP A 266 42.50 0.72 18.35
C ASP A 266 42.94 0.04 19.67
N SER A 267 42.80 -1.29 19.68
CA SER A 267 43.21 -2.15 20.79
C SER A 267 44.71 -2.51 20.71
N SER A 268 45.51 -2.01 21.66
CA SER A 268 46.88 -2.51 21.90
C SER A 268 47.33 -2.27 23.35
N SER A 269 48.23 -3.14 23.84
CA SER A 269 48.87 -3.15 25.19
C SER A 269 47.92 -3.09 26.41
N SER A 270 47.62 -4.17 27.14
CA SER A 270 48.48 -5.06 27.96
C SER A 270 48.84 -4.51 29.36
N GLU A 271 48.65 -5.34 30.40
CA GLU A 271 49.11 -5.19 31.79
C GLU A 271 48.42 -4.07 32.62
N SER A 272 48.30 -4.16 33.96
CA SER A 272 48.25 -5.31 34.89
C SER A 272 47.58 -4.89 36.23
N SER A 273 47.59 -5.76 37.25
CA SER A 273 47.14 -5.53 38.64
C SER A 273 47.59 -4.18 39.26
N SER A 274 46.89 -3.55 40.22
CA SER A 274 46.50 -4.13 41.53
C SER A 274 45.49 -3.29 42.35
N SER A 275 45.08 -3.82 43.51
CA SER A 275 44.16 -3.25 44.51
C SER A 275 44.71 -2.15 45.42
N SER A 276 43.85 -1.25 45.95
CA SER A 276 43.81 -0.91 47.39
C SER A 276 42.57 -0.09 47.84
N SER A 277 42.13 -0.40 49.06
CA SER A 277 41.24 0.29 50.05
C SER A 277 41.22 1.84 50.07
N SER A 278 40.27 2.53 50.72
CA SER A 278 39.56 2.27 52.01
C SER A 278 38.10 2.80 51.98
N SER A 279 37.11 2.34 52.77
CA SER A 279 36.93 2.42 54.26
C SER A 279 36.96 3.87 54.79
N GLU A 280 36.08 4.35 55.69
CA GLU A 280 34.99 3.76 56.51
C GLU A 280 33.73 4.66 56.38
N SER A 281 32.52 4.46 56.96
CA SER A 281 32.00 3.61 58.05
C SER A 281 30.67 2.91 57.60
N ASP A 282 29.51 2.73 58.28
CA ASP A 282 28.90 3.17 59.57
C ASP A 282 27.75 2.21 60.02
N GLU A 283 26.91 2.60 61.01
CA GLU A 283 25.97 1.77 61.79
C GLU A 283 24.49 2.29 61.80
N SER A 284 23.43 1.59 62.28
CA SER A 284 23.11 0.15 62.49
C SER A 284 21.60 -0.06 62.82
N ASN A 285 21.16 -1.34 62.88
CA ASN A 285 19.99 -1.92 63.61
C ASN A 285 18.52 -1.90 63.07
N ASP A 286 18.07 -3.10 62.72
CA ASP A 286 16.86 -3.83 63.20
C ASP A 286 15.40 -3.64 62.68
N SER A 287 15.04 -4.56 61.76
CA SER A 287 14.13 -5.71 62.00
C SER A 287 12.60 -5.56 62.26
N ASN A 288 11.80 -6.03 61.27
CA ASN A 288 10.40 -6.54 61.31
C ASN A 288 9.26 -5.56 61.71
N SER A 289 8.23 -5.31 60.89
CA SER A 289 7.25 -6.31 60.38
C SER A 289 6.28 -5.71 59.35
N SER A 290 5.81 -6.53 58.38
CA SER A 290 4.58 -6.37 57.53
C SER A 290 4.44 -5.10 56.63
N SER A 291 3.95 -5.17 55.38
CA SER A 291 3.45 -6.28 54.55
C SER A 291 3.33 -5.89 53.06
N SER A 292 3.04 -6.90 52.21
CA SER A 292 2.45 -6.82 50.84
C SER A 292 3.31 -6.28 49.67
N GLU A 293 3.03 -6.86 48.48
CA GLU A 293 3.56 -6.54 47.13
C GLU A 293 5.10 -6.70 46.93
N GLU A 294 5.63 -7.12 45.78
CA GLU A 294 5.06 -7.36 44.44
C GLU A 294 5.85 -8.52 43.74
N GLN A 295 5.22 -9.35 42.89
CA GLN A 295 5.93 -10.39 42.10
C GLN A 295 6.15 -9.95 40.65
N LYS A 296 7.40 -9.94 40.20
CA LYS A 296 7.77 -9.65 38.79
C LYS A 296 7.79 -10.95 37.95
N PRO A 297 7.00 -11.06 36.87
CA PRO A 297 7.08 -12.17 35.92
C PRO A 297 8.23 -11.98 34.91
N ASN A 298 8.42 -12.99 34.06
CA ASN A 298 9.53 -13.09 33.11
C ASN A 298 9.62 -11.92 32.12
N ARG A 299 10.87 -11.55 31.77
CA ARG A 299 11.16 -10.77 30.56
C ARG A 299 11.37 -11.73 29.40
N GLU A 300 10.44 -11.74 28.46
CA GLU A 300 10.57 -12.51 27.22
C GLU A 300 11.61 -11.88 26.29
N HIS A 301 12.19 -12.70 25.41
CA HIS A 301 13.14 -12.23 24.39
C HIS A 301 12.40 -11.43 23.30
N PHE A 302 12.39 -10.10 23.44
CA PHE A 302 12.03 -9.22 22.33
C PHE A 302 13.11 -9.30 21.24
N PHE A 303 12.67 -9.60 20.02
CA PHE A 303 13.52 -9.69 18.83
C PHE A 303 14.21 -8.35 18.56
N GLU A 304 15.48 -8.41 18.12
CA GLU A 304 16.15 -7.24 17.57
C GLU A 304 15.37 -6.70 16.37
N LYS A 305 15.16 -5.37 16.35
CA LYS A 305 14.57 -4.70 15.19
C LYS A 305 15.53 -4.83 14.00
N GLN A 306 15.20 -5.70 13.05
CA GLN A 306 15.92 -5.80 11.78
C GLN A 306 15.91 -4.43 11.11
N GLN A 307 17.08 -3.78 11.09
CA GLN A 307 17.28 -2.60 10.25
C GLN A 307 17.38 -3.06 8.80
N TYR A 308 16.25 -3.01 8.09
CA TYR A 308 16.21 -3.14 6.64
C TYR A 308 16.94 -1.94 6.02
N THR A 309 18.24 -2.10 5.79
CA THR A 309 19.05 -1.16 5.00
C THR A 309 18.64 -1.31 3.54
N GLU A 310 17.60 -0.58 3.13
CA GLU A 310 17.17 -0.49 1.74
C GLU A 310 18.38 -0.18 0.85
N LYS A 311 18.69 -1.12 -0.05
CA LYS A 311 19.90 -1.08 -0.87
C LYS A 311 19.84 0.14 -1.80
N GLU A 312 20.86 0.98 -1.72
CA GLU A 312 20.92 2.20 -2.55
C GLU A 312 21.08 1.85 -4.04
N CYS A 313 20.41 2.64 -4.89
CA CYS A 313 20.42 2.44 -6.33
C CYS A 313 20.92 3.68 -7.08
N ALA A 314 21.59 3.45 -8.22
CA ALA A 314 22.20 4.50 -9.03
C ALA A 314 21.16 5.47 -9.61
N MET A 315 21.43 6.77 -9.46
CA MET A 315 20.67 7.84 -10.11
C MET A 315 21.22 8.12 -11.52
N GLN A 316 20.32 8.41 -12.45
CA GLN A 316 20.62 8.82 -13.83
C GLN A 316 20.12 10.25 -14.08
N HIS A 317 20.67 10.94 -15.07
CA HIS A 317 20.19 12.26 -15.47
C HIS A 317 19.48 12.18 -16.82
N ARG A 318 18.19 12.56 -16.87
CA ARG A 318 17.35 12.53 -18.07
C ARG A 318 16.49 13.78 -18.20
N VAL A 319 16.28 14.26 -19.42
CA VAL A 319 15.23 15.23 -19.74
C VAL A 319 13.88 14.61 -19.44
N GLN A 320 13.04 15.34 -18.70
CA GLN A 320 11.66 14.96 -18.39
C GLN A 320 10.67 15.74 -19.23
N TYR A 321 9.39 15.36 -19.16
CA TYR A 321 8.28 16.14 -19.69
C TYR A 321 7.12 16.21 -18.69
N ILE A 322 6.37 17.31 -18.72
CA ILE A 322 5.08 17.47 -18.04
C ILE A 322 4.03 17.83 -19.08
N GLU A 323 2.80 17.34 -18.92
CA GLU A 323 1.66 17.69 -19.77
C GLU A 323 0.74 18.63 -18.97
N GLN A 324 0.41 19.79 -19.52
CA GLN A 324 -0.42 20.80 -18.86
C GLN A 324 -1.44 21.36 -19.85
N GLY A 325 -2.67 20.82 -19.79
CA GLY A 325 -3.69 21.05 -20.81
C GLY A 325 -3.21 20.60 -22.19
N ASP A 326 -3.50 21.38 -23.22
CA ASP A 326 -3.15 21.08 -24.62
C ASP A 326 -1.65 21.21 -24.95
N LYS A 327 -0.73 21.19 -23.97
CA LYS A 327 0.72 21.41 -24.17
C LYS A 327 1.58 20.40 -23.42
N ILE A 328 2.64 19.94 -24.09
CA ILE A 328 3.71 19.09 -23.54
C ILE A 328 4.96 19.96 -23.35
N CYS A 329 5.52 19.94 -22.15
CA CYS A 329 6.61 20.80 -21.70
C CYS A 329 7.83 19.96 -21.29
N PHE A 330 8.93 20.07 -22.04
CA PHE A 330 10.16 19.30 -21.85
C PHE A 330 11.19 20.07 -21.05
N THR A 331 11.89 19.46 -20.09
CA THR A 331 12.91 20.15 -19.29
C THR A 331 14.11 20.55 -20.16
N ASN A 332 14.50 21.83 -20.12
CA ASN A 332 15.65 22.34 -20.88
C ASN A 332 17.00 21.74 -20.44
N ARG A 333 17.03 21.06 -19.28
CA ARG A 333 18.18 20.33 -18.75
C ARG A 333 17.73 18.96 -18.27
N ALA A 334 18.66 18.00 -18.26
CA ALA A 334 18.43 16.69 -17.67
C ALA A 334 18.36 16.78 -16.13
N LEU A 335 17.34 16.18 -15.53
CA LEU A 335 17.11 16.11 -14.09
C LEU A 335 17.49 14.72 -13.53
N PRO A 336 17.82 14.61 -12.22
CA PRO A 336 17.96 13.33 -11.54
C PRO A 336 16.71 12.46 -11.69
N THR A 337 16.91 11.17 -11.92
CA THR A 337 15.90 10.11 -12.03
C THR A 337 16.47 8.81 -11.47
N CYS A 338 15.62 7.90 -11.01
CA CYS A 338 16.08 6.57 -10.61
C CYS A 338 16.37 5.69 -11.84
N SER A 339 17.27 4.71 -11.68
CA SER A 339 17.44 3.65 -12.68
C SER A 339 16.20 2.75 -12.73
N SER A 340 16.01 2.03 -13.84
CA SER A 340 14.94 1.01 -13.94
C SER A 340 15.10 -0.04 -12.82
N GLY A 341 13.99 -0.43 -12.18
CA GLY A 341 13.96 -1.30 -10.99
C GLY A 341 14.19 -0.58 -9.66
N CYS A 342 14.16 0.76 -9.62
CA CYS A 342 14.44 1.55 -8.42
C CYS A 342 13.46 2.71 -8.21
N LYS A 343 13.00 2.87 -6.97
CA LYS A 343 12.05 3.91 -6.52
C LYS A 343 12.77 5.11 -5.87
N ALA A 344 12.12 6.27 -5.88
CA ALA A 344 12.63 7.49 -5.26
C ALA A 344 12.27 7.54 -3.76
N PHE A 345 13.27 7.37 -2.89
CA PHE A 345 13.08 7.36 -1.43
C PHE A 345 12.91 8.78 -0.84
N GLU A 346 13.74 9.73 -1.28
CA GLU A 346 13.59 11.15 -0.96
C GLU A 346 13.48 11.95 -2.26
N LYS A 347 12.55 12.92 -2.32
CA LYS A 347 12.34 13.83 -3.45
C LYS A 347 12.61 15.28 -3.05
N ILE A 348 13.21 16.07 -3.93
CA ILE A 348 13.42 17.53 -3.76
C ILE A 348 12.57 18.29 -4.77
N GLN A 349 11.92 19.35 -4.31
CA GLN A 349 11.27 20.35 -5.16
C GLN A 349 12.24 21.46 -5.61
N LYS A 350 12.28 21.80 -6.91
CA LYS A 350 12.93 23.02 -7.43
C LYS A 350 12.15 23.60 -8.62
N TYR A 351 12.42 24.85 -8.94
CA TYR A 351 11.97 25.45 -10.20
C TYR A 351 12.91 25.05 -11.34
N VAL A 352 12.35 24.65 -12.49
CA VAL A 352 13.04 24.12 -13.67
C VAL A 352 12.47 24.74 -14.94
N ASP A 353 13.35 25.17 -15.83
CA ASP A 353 12.99 25.74 -17.13
C ASP A 353 12.53 24.65 -18.12
N VAL A 354 11.42 24.90 -18.81
CA VAL A 354 10.81 23.97 -19.77
C VAL A 354 10.51 24.62 -21.13
N HIS A 355 10.73 23.86 -22.21
CA HIS A 355 10.30 24.17 -23.56
C HIS A 355 8.95 23.50 -23.83
N CYS A 356 7.90 24.29 -24.09
CA CYS A 356 6.55 23.76 -24.32
C CYS A 356 6.15 23.81 -25.80
N ARG A 357 5.46 22.76 -26.23
CA ARG A 357 4.88 22.60 -27.57
C ARG A 357 3.45 22.07 -27.43
N ASP A 358 2.60 22.29 -28.42
CA ASP A 358 1.22 21.81 -28.37
C ASP A 358 1.16 20.28 -28.45
N ALA A 359 0.20 19.65 -27.76
CA ALA A 359 0.12 18.19 -27.64
C ALA A 359 -0.23 17.48 -28.96
N SER A 360 -0.77 18.22 -29.93
CA SER A 360 -1.01 17.78 -31.31
C SER A 360 0.25 17.80 -32.20
N ASP A 361 1.36 18.38 -31.74
CA ASP A 361 2.61 18.46 -32.50
C ASP A 361 3.32 17.10 -32.58
N SER A 362 3.57 16.63 -33.80
CA SER A 362 4.28 15.37 -34.07
C SER A 362 5.69 15.35 -33.51
N ALA A 363 6.38 16.49 -33.42
CA ALA A 363 7.69 16.60 -32.78
C ALA A 363 7.59 16.45 -31.25
N ALA A 364 6.56 17.00 -30.62
CA ALA A 364 6.32 16.85 -29.20
C ALA A 364 6.00 15.39 -28.85
N GLN A 365 5.12 14.75 -29.61
CA GLN A 365 4.82 13.33 -29.46
C GLN A 365 6.05 12.44 -29.68
N LEU A 366 6.93 12.78 -30.64
CA LEU A 366 8.19 12.06 -30.85
C LEU A 366 9.14 12.19 -29.64
N PHE A 367 9.35 13.39 -29.10
CA PHE A 367 10.20 13.58 -27.92
C PHE A 367 9.63 12.88 -26.68
N LYS A 368 8.30 12.94 -26.47
CA LYS A 368 7.60 12.19 -25.41
C LYS A 368 7.82 10.68 -25.52
N GLN A 369 7.69 10.12 -26.72
CA GLN A 369 7.97 8.69 -26.97
C GLN A 369 9.44 8.32 -26.79
N GLN A 370 10.38 9.21 -27.14
CA GLN A 370 11.81 9.00 -26.93
C GLN A 370 12.16 8.96 -25.43
N ILE A 371 11.68 9.92 -24.65
CA ILE A 371 11.89 9.98 -23.19
C ILE A 371 11.30 8.74 -22.51
N ARG A 372 10.06 8.35 -22.86
CA ARG A 372 9.44 7.11 -22.36
C ARG A 372 10.22 5.84 -22.71
N LYS A 373 10.90 5.81 -23.86
CA LYS A 373 11.82 4.71 -24.26
C LYS A 373 13.22 4.83 -23.64
N GLY A 374 13.42 5.76 -22.69
CA GLY A 374 14.68 5.98 -21.99
C GLY A 374 15.76 6.70 -22.80
N VAL A 375 15.43 7.22 -23.98
CA VAL A 375 16.31 8.07 -24.80
C VAL A 375 16.29 9.48 -24.23
N ASN A 376 17.46 10.13 -24.15
CA ASN A 376 17.62 11.47 -23.59
C ASN A 376 17.83 12.51 -24.72
N PRO A 377 16.76 13.15 -25.25
CA PRO A 377 16.89 14.12 -26.34
C PRO A 377 17.51 15.44 -25.87
N ASP A 378 18.34 16.09 -26.69
CA ASP A 378 18.89 17.39 -26.35
C ASP A 378 17.84 18.52 -26.40
N MET A 379 17.53 19.06 -25.23
CA MET A 379 16.66 20.23 -25.05
C MET A 379 17.44 21.52 -24.70
N SER A 380 18.78 21.45 -24.58
CA SER A 380 19.63 22.58 -24.17
C SER A 380 19.51 23.77 -25.13
N ASN A 381 19.32 23.47 -26.42
CA ASN A 381 19.22 24.43 -27.52
C ASN A 381 17.76 24.85 -27.84
N LYS A 382 16.79 24.60 -26.95
CA LYS A 382 15.38 24.98 -27.14
C LYS A 382 15.03 26.23 -26.32
N SER A 383 14.05 27.00 -26.78
CA SER A 383 13.58 28.18 -26.06
C SER A 383 12.87 27.81 -24.76
N VAL A 384 13.32 28.36 -23.64
CA VAL A 384 12.57 28.34 -22.38
C VAL A 384 11.22 29.02 -22.64
N THR A 385 10.13 28.30 -22.38
CA THR A 385 8.76 28.77 -22.61
C THR A 385 8.08 29.19 -21.31
N LYS A 386 8.40 28.49 -20.21
CA LYS A 386 8.06 28.86 -18.84
C LYS A 386 9.01 28.14 -17.87
N THR A 387 9.02 28.55 -16.61
CA THR A 387 9.66 27.82 -15.52
C THR A 387 8.55 27.16 -14.68
N VAL A 388 8.67 25.86 -14.41
CA VAL A 388 7.70 25.07 -13.62
C VAL A 388 8.33 24.55 -12.32
N LYS A 389 7.51 24.20 -11.34
CA LYS A 389 7.94 23.49 -10.13
C LYS A 389 8.04 21.99 -10.46
N TYR A 390 9.22 21.40 -10.31
CA TYR A 390 9.49 19.97 -10.55
C TYR A 390 9.90 19.29 -9.23
N TYR A 391 9.51 18.03 -9.04
CA TYR A 391 9.99 17.16 -7.95
C TYR A 391 10.85 16.04 -8.52
N PHE A 392 12.09 15.89 -8.06
CA PHE A 392 13.00 14.85 -8.55
C PHE A 392 13.75 14.15 -7.40
N PRO A 393 14.20 12.89 -7.56
CA PRO A 393 14.91 12.16 -6.52
C PRO A 393 16.18 12.85 -6.02
N LYS A 394 16.34 12.85 -4.69
CA LYS A 394 17.57 13.07 -3.93
C LYS A 394 18.29 11.74 -3.67
N LYS A 395 17.52 10.68 -3.46
CA LYS A 395 18.00 9.31 -3.18
C LYS A 395 17.08 8.30 -3.86
N CYS A 396 17.68 7.27 -4.47
CA CYS A 396 16.97 6.13 -5.03
C CYS A 396 17.38 4.84 -4.30
N VAL A 397 16.43 3.93 -4.17
CA VAL A 397 16.60 2.59 -3.58
C VAL A 397 16.03 1.56 -4.54
N PHE A 398 16.44 0.31 -4.45
CA PHE A 398 15.77 -0.77 -5.20
C PHE A 398 14.30 -0.90 -4.79
N ALA A 399 13.42 -1.21 -5.74
CA ALA A 399 12.07 -1.68 -5.43
C ALA A 399 12.17 -3.15 -4.94
N ASN A 400 11.34 -3.51 -3.96
CA ASN A 400 11.29 -4.84 -3.31
C ASN A 400 9.96 -5.56 -3.62
#